data_AF-A0A0S8FMA2-F1
#
_entry.id   AF-A0A0S8FMA2-F1
#
_cell.length_a   1.000
_cell.length_b   1.000
_cell.length_c   1.000
_cell.angle_alpha   90.00
_cell.angle_beta   90.00
_cell.angle_gamma   90.00
#
_symmetry.space_group_name_H-M   'P 1'
#
loop_
_entity.id
_entity.type
_entity.pdbx_description
1 polymer ?
#
loop_
_entity_poly.entity_id
_entity_poly.type
_entity_poly.pdbx_seq_one_letter_code
_entity_poly.pdbx_strand_id
1 'polypeptide(L)' 'MSGTDPRGAGVLPKGQALRQAIRWMSDEGRHDPLAVEEACRRFDLSPTEEEFLLAEIRRLRRTPPP' A
#
# COMPACT_ATOMS: atom_id res chain seq x y z
N MET A 1 -25.04 -7.63 -28.37
CA MET A 1 -23.95 -8.13 -27.49
C MET A 1 -23.70 -7.04 -26.47
N SER A 2 -24.09 -7.31 -25.22
CA SER A 2 -24.23 -6.32 -24.15
C SER A 2 -22.90 -5.66 -23.80
N GLY A 3 -22.96 -4.34 -23.54
CA GLY A 3 -21.83 -3.51 -23.16
C GLY A 3 -21.12 -4.03 -21.91
N THR A 4 -19.81 -4.15 -22.01
CA THR A 4 -18.93 -4.16 -20.85
C THR A 4 -18.73 -2.71 -20.44
N ASP A 5 -19.61 -2.20 -19.58
CA ASP A 5 -19.34 -1.01 -18.77
C ASP A 5 -18.03 -1.24 -17.99
N PRO A 6 -16.97 -0.44 -18.19
CA PRO A 6 -15.88 -0.37 -17.22
C PRO A 6 -16.43 0.40 -16.01
N ARG A 7 -17.17 -0.29 -15.15
CA ARG A 7 -17.73 0.31 -13.94
C ARG A 7 -16.58 0.87 -13.10
N GLY A 8 -16.47 2.19 -13.09
CA GLY A 8 -16.00 2.95 -11.94
C GLY A 8 -14.55 2.76 -11.51
N ALA A 9 -13.61 2.52 -12.44
CA ALA A 9 -12.21 2.86 -12.17
C ALA A 9 -12.09 4.40 -12.19
N GLY A 10 -12.65 5.06 -11.16
CA GLY A 10 -12.34 6.45 -10.88
C GLY A 10 -10.83 6.54 -10.90
N VAL A 11 -10.29 7.42 -11.75
CA VAL A 11 -8.85 7.60 -11.93
C VAL A 11 -8.30 8.10 -10.59
N LEU A 12 -8.01 7.16 -9.69
CA LEU A 12 -7.35 7.45 -8.43
C LEU A 12 -6.00 8.05 -8.83
N PRO A 13 -5.67 9.29 -8.42
CA PRO A 13 -4.36 9.86 -8.68
C PRO A 13 -3.27 8.85 -8.33
N LYS A 14 -2.25 8.74 -9.18
CA LYS A 14 -1.16 7.78 -9.04
C LYS A 14 -0.67 7.72 -7.58
N GLY A 15 -0.58 6.50 -7.05
CA GLY A 15 -0.17 6.23 -5.67
C GLY A 15 -1.20 6.54 -4.59
N GLN A 16 -2.48 6.77 -4.91
CA GLN A 16 -3.51 6.93 -3.88
C GLN A 16 -3.75 5.65 -3.09
N ALA A 17 -3.70 4.49 -3.74
CA ALA A 17 -3.76 3.18 -3.08
C ALA A 17 -2.61 3.04 -2.05
N LEU A 18 -1.38 3.34 -2.47
CA LEU A 18 -0.21 3.36 -1.58
C LEU A 18 -0.38 4.30 -0.38
N ARG A 19 -0.90 5.52 -0.58
CA ARG A 19 -1.16 6.45 0.53
C ARG A 19 -2.20 5.91 1.51
N GLN A 20 -3.25 5.27 1.01
CA GLN A 20 -4.27 4.64 1.88
C GLN A 20 -3.69 3.46 2.65
N ALA A 21 -2.87 2.63 2.00
CA ALA A 21 -2.14 1.54 2.63
C ALA A 21 -1.25 2.02 3.77
N ILE A 22 -0.42 3.05 3.54
CA ILE A 22 0.46 3.62 4.57
C ILE A 22 -0.34 4.17 5.75
N ARG A 23 -1.43 4.89 5.46
CA ARG A 23 -2.31 5.43 6.51
C ARG A 23 -2.94 4.31 7.33
N TRP A 24 -3.42 3.24 6.69
CA TRP A 24 -4.00 2.09 7.37
C TRP A 24 -2.96 1.38 8.25
N MET A 25 -1.77 1.10 7.73
CA MET A 25 -0.68 0.49 8.52
C MET A 25 -0.33 1.35 9.75
N SER A 26 -0.33 2.68 9.60
CA SER A 26 -0.05 3.61 10.70
C SER A 26 -1.17 3.64 11.75
N ASP A 27 -2.43 3.55 11.33
CA ASP A 27 -3.60 3.47 12.22
C ASP A 27 -3.59 2.17 13.05
N GLU A 28 -3.18 1.08 12.42
CA GLU A 28 -2.95 -0.22 13.07
C GLU A 28 -1.70 -0.22 13.99
N GLY A 29 -0.80 0.75 13.80
CA GLY A 29 0.51 0.78 14.46
C GLY A 29 1.43 -0.38 14.04
N ARG A 30 1.17 -1.01 12.88
CA ARG A 30 1.89 -2.18 12.39
C ARG A 30 2.74 -1.81 11.17
N HIS A 31 4.05 -1.93 11.32
CA HIS A 31 5.04 -1.66 10.29
C HIS A 31 5.97 -2.87 10.10
N ASP A 32 5.36 -4.02 9.85
CA ASP A 32 6.03 -5.30 9.65
C ASP A 32 5.64 -5.91 8.29
N PRO A 33 6.37 -6.94 7.82
CA PRO A 33 6.10 -7.54 6.52
C PRO A 33 4.68 -8.10 6.36
N LEU A 34 4.04 -8.59 7.43
CA LEU A 34 2.68 -9.12 7.36
C LEU A 34 1.66 -8.00 7.15
N ALA A 35 1.86 -6.85 7.80
CA ALA A 35 1.05 -5.65 7.55
C ALA A 35 1.17 -5.17 6.09
N VAL A 36 2.36 -5.29 5.47
CA VAL A 36 2.55 -4.98 4.05
C VAL A 36 1.74 -5.92 3.17
N GLU A 37 1.82 -7.24 3.39
CA GLU A 37 1.02 -8.20 2.62
C GLU A 37 -0.48 -7.95 2.75
N GLU A 38 -0.97 -7.67 3.96
CA GLU A 38 -2.37 -7.30 4.20
C GLU A 38 -2.75 -6.02 3.43
N ALA A 39 -1.88 -5.01 3.45
CA ALA A 39 -2.10 -3.77 2.71
C ALA A 39 -2.13 -4.00 1.19
N CYS A 40 -1.23 -4.84 0.66
CA CYS A 40 -1.20 -5.18 -0.76
C CYS A 40 -2.52 -5.81 -1.22
N ARG A 41 -3.03 -6.79 -0.47
CA ARG A 41 -4.30 -7.46 -0.78
C ARG A 41 -5.51 -6.53 -0.61
N ARG A 42 -5.46 -5.61 0.34
CA ARG A 42 -6.58 -4.71 0.65
C ARG A 42 -6.70 -3.52 -0.31
N PHE A 43 -5.57 -2.98 -0.75
CA PHE A 43 -5.51 -1.76 -1.57
C PHE A 43 -5.10 -2.02 -3.02
N ASP A 44 -4.94 -3.29 -3.41
CA ASP A 44 -4.55 -3.72 -4.75
C ASP A 44 -3.21 -3.08 -5.18
N LEU A 45 -2.21 -3.17 -4.29
CA LEU A 45 -0.89 -2.63 -4.55
C LEU A 45 -0.13 -3.50 -5.56
N SER A 46 0.62 -2.83 -6.43
CA SER A 46 1.53 -3.50 -7.36
C SER A 46 2.75 -4.08 -6.64
N PRO A 47 3.43 -5.09 -7.23
CA PRO A 47 4.66 -5.65 -6.67
C PRO A 47 5.74 -4.58 -6.39
N THR A 48 5.82 -3.54 -7.22
CA THR A 48 6.75 -2.42 -7.02
C THR A 48 6.42 -1.60 -5.76
N GLU A 49 5.13 -1.41 -5.46
CA GLU A 49 4.70 -0.72 -4.24
C GLU A 49 4.94 -1.57 -2.99
N GLU A 50 4.77 -2.88 -3.08
CA GLU A 50 5.12 -3.83 -2.02
C GLU A 50 6.62 -3.77 -1.68
N GLU A 51 7.47 -3.86 -2.70
CA GLU A 51 8.93 -3.77 -2.54
C GLU A 51 9.34 -2.44 -1.89
N PHE A 52 8.72 -1.34 -2.31
CA PHE A 52 8.93 -0.03 -1.71
C PHE A 52 8.58 -0.02 -0.21
N LEU A 53 7.40 -0.54 0.17
CA LEU A 53 6.98 -0.60 1.58
C LEU A 53 7.93 -1.46 2.43
N LEU A 54 8.34 -2.62 1.92
CA LEU A 54 9.31 -3.49 2.60
C LEU A 54 10.66 -2.81 2.79
N ALA A 55 11.15 -2.09 1.77
CA ALA A 55 12.39 -1.34 1.85
C ALA A 55 12.30 -0.19 2.88
N GLU A 56 11.19 0.55 2.89
CA GLU A 56 11.00 1.68 3.80
C GLU A 56 10.86 1.22 5.26
N ILE A 57 10.15 0.12 5.54
CA ILE A 57 10.10 -0.49 6.87
C ILE A 57 11.51 -0.86 7.36
N ARG A 58 12.32 -1.47 6.50
CA ARG A 58 13.71 -1.81 6.83
C ARG A 58 14.55 -0.57 7.09
N ARG A 59 14.29 0.54 6.39
CA ARG A 59 14.97 1.82 6.57
C ARG A 59 14.59 2.47 7.90
N LEU A 60 13.30 2.55 8.21
CA LEU A 60 12.80 3.13 9.46
C LEU A 60 13.37 2.42 10.68
N ARG A 61 13.43 1.07 10.64
CA ARG A 61 14.01 0.26 11.72
C ARG A 61 15.52 0.42 11.89
N ARG A 62 16.23 0.90 10.87
CA ARG A 62 17.68 1.18 10.92
C ARG A 62 17.99 2.58 11.43
N THR A 63 17.00 3.45 11.60
CA THR A 63 17.21 4.78 12.17
C THR A 63 17.19 4.63 13.69
N PRO A 64 18.33 4.66 14.39
CA PRO A 64 18.31 4.73 15.84
C PRO A 64 17.58 6.02 16.26
N PRO A 65 16.76 6.00 17.33
CA PRO A 65 16.14 7.22 17.83
C PRO A 65 17.23 8.27 18.16
N PRO A 66 16.99 9.56 17.91
CA PRO A 66 17.91 10.64 18.30
C PRO A 66 18.09 10.72 19.83
#